data_AF-A0A812QJ05-F1
#
_entry.id   AF-A0A812QJ05-F1
#
_cell.length_a   1.000
_cell.length_b   1.000
_cell.length_c   1.000
_cell.angle_alpha   90.00
_cell.angle_beta   90.00
_cell.angle_gamma   90.00
#
_symmetry.space_group_name_H-M   'P 1'
#
loop_
_entity.id
_entity.type
_entity.pdbx_description
1 polymer ?
#
loop_
_entity_poly.entity_id
_entity_poly.type
_entity_poly.pdbx_seq_one_letter_code
_entity_poly.pdbx_strand_id
1 'polypeptide(L)'
;MMYLADAEIDEGAFNSFFGSSVLEYGKFFSNVFVEGLRRPEDLGESLWGRDAPSVRITQRKWNQYIAVAMKLIEEDEAIAGHARHQVEERRKHFWRTLPPSSFLAVNRREWEELHQQLNGGRPVPKEQQLPYFFEEIPDWC
;
A
#
# COMPACT_ATOMS: atom_id res chain seq x y z
N MET A 1 -14.67 -17.16 4.50
CA MET A 1 -13.55 -17.18 3.52
C MET A 1 -13.49 -15.80 2.88
N MET A 2 -12.49 -14.99 3.25
CA MET A 2 -12.36 -13.62 2.76
C MET A 2 -11.53 -13.64 1.48
N TYR A 3 -12.22 -13.64 0.35
CA TYR A 3 -11.60 -13.60 -0.97
C TYR A 3 -11.48 -12.12 -1.36
N LEU A 4 -10.41 -11.43 -0.93
CA LEU A 4 -10.18 -10.01 -1.25
C LEU A 4 -9.99 -9.71 -2.75
N ALA A 5 -9.96 -10.76 -3.59
CA ALA A 5 -9.88 -10.65 -5.04
C ALA A 5 -11.24 -10.51 -5.74
N ASP A 6 -12.34 -10.35 -4.98
CA ASP A 6 -13.69 -10.12 -5.53
C ASP A 6 -14.03 -8.64 -5.75
N ALA A 7 -13.19 -7.72 -5.25
CA ALA A 7 -13.42 -6.28 -5.30
C ALA A 7 -12.81 -5.62 -6.54
N GLU A 8 -13.56 -4.71 -7.15
CA GLU A 8 -13.10 -3.86 -8.25
C GLU A 8 -11.96 -2.93 -7.78
N ILE A 9 -10.80 -2.96 -8.44
CA ILE A 9 -9.67 -2.05 -8.17
C ILE A 9 -10.03 -0.69 -8.78
N ASP A 10 -10.43 0.25 -7.94
CA ASP A 10 -10.75 1.63 -8.33
C ASP A 10 -9.57 2.60 -8.13
N GLU A 11 -9.70 3.85 -8.63
CA GLU A 11 -8.67 4.88 -8.58
C GLU A 11 -8.11 5.15 -7.17
N GLY A 12 -8.92 4.94 -6.12
CA GLY A 12 -8.50 5.10 -4.72
C GLY A 12 -7.62 3.98 -4.20
N ALA A 13 -7.50 2.85 -4.91
CA ALA A 13 -6.78 1.67 -4.44
C ALA A 13 -5.25 1.88 -4.33
N PHE A 14 -4.70 2.75 -5.16
CA PHE A 14 -3.25 2.96 -5.26
C PHE A 14 -2.69 3.96 -4.24
N ASN A 15 -3.55 4.78 -3.61
CA ASN A 15 -3.16 5.79 -2.63
C ASN A 15 -3.26 5.28 -1.18
N SER A 16 -3.26 3.97 -0.98
CA SER A 16 -3.46 3.34 0.33
C SER A 16 -2.13 3.06 1.04
N PHE A 17 -2.16 2.85 2.36
CA PHE A 17 -0.96 2.60 3.17
C PHE A 17 -0.26 1.25 2.90
N PHE A 18 -0.90 0.33 2.17
CA PHE A 18 -0.24 -0.86 1.60
C PHE A 18 -0.13 -0.82 0.08
N GLY A 19 -0.47 0.31 -0.55
CA GLY A 19 -0.72 0.41 -1.99
C GLY A 19 -1.83 -0.53 -2.45
N SER A 20 -1.80 -0.95 -3.71
CA SER A 20 -2.76 -1.92 -4.26
C SER A 20 -2.45 -3.39 -3.87
N SER A 21 -1.66 -3.63 -2.82
CA SER A 21 -1.21 -4.98 -2.44
C SER A 21 -2.29 -5.77 -1.72
N VAL A 22 -3.00 -6.62 -2.47
CA VAL A 22 -4.07 -7.49 -1.95
C VAL A 22 -3.61 -8.37 -0.79
N LEU A 23 -2.41 -8.93 -0.87
CA LEU A 23 -1.87 -9.83 0.16
C LEU A 23 -1.61 -9.11 1.48
N GLU A 24 -1.22 -7.84 1.44
CA GLU A 24 -0.99 -7.06 2.66
C GLU A 24 -2.28 -6.69 3.35
N TYR A 25 -3.30 -6.32 2.58
CA TYR A 25 -4.64 -6.18 3.11
C TYR A 25 -5.16 -7.50 3.71
N GLY A 26 -4.86 -8.64 3.08
CA GLY A 26 -5.19 -9.97 3.61
C GLY A 26 -4.55 -10.23 4.98
N LYS A 27 -3.25 -9.93 5.13
CA LYS A 27 -2.55 -10.06 6.41
C LYS A 27 -3.13 -9.12 7.48
N PHE A 28 -3.34 -7.85 7.11
CA PHE A 28 -3.90 -6.85 8.02
C PHE A 28 -5.28 -7.23 8.52
N PHE A 29 -6.21 -7.54 7.61
CA PHE A 29 -7.56 -7.94 8.02
C PHE A 29 -7.54 -9.25 8.80
N SER A 30 -6.62 -10.18 8.53
CA SER A 30 -6.47 -11.38 9.38
C SER A 30 -6.16 -11.01 10.83
N ASN A 31 -5.28 -10.04 11.07
CA ASN A 31 -5.02 -9.52 12.42
C ASN A 31 -6.25 -8.83 13.01
N VAL A 32 -6.98 -8.02 12.23
CA VAL A 32 -8.25 -7.40 12.65
C VAL A 32 -9.27 -8.45 13.11
N PHE A 33 -9.44 -9.54 12.36
CA PHE A 33 -10.34 -10.63 12.74
C PHE A 33 -9.88 -11.33 14.03
N VAL A 34 -8.59 -11.60 14.19
CA VAL A 34 -8.05 -12.20 15.42
C VAL A 34 -8.32 -11.30 16.62
N GLU A 35 -8.14 -9.98 16.46
CA GLU A 35 -8.42 -8.99 17.50
C GLU A 35 -9.91 -8.92 17.84
N GLY A 36 -10.79 -8.88 16.84
CA GLY A 36 -12.24 -8.89 17.06
C GLY A 36 -12.73 -10.17 17.74
N LEU A 37 -12.13 -11.33 17.43
CA LEU A 37 -12.47 -12.60 18.07
C LEU A 37 -12.04 -12.64 19.55
N ARG A 38 -10.97 -11.93 19.91
CA ARG A 38 -10.50 -11.80 21.30
C ARG A 38 -11.32 -10.78 22.10
N ARG A 39 -11.93 -9.81 21.42
CA ARG A 39 -12.70 -8.70 22.00
C ARG A 39 -14.11 -8.67 21.41
N PRO A 40 -14.92 -9.74 21.62
CA PRO A 40 -16.17 -9.95 20.89
C PRO A 40 -17.23 -8.88 21.16
N GLU A 41 -17.31 -8.36 22.39
CA GLU A 41 -18.31 -7.35 22.78
C GLU A 41 -17.94 -5.92 22.37
N ASP A 42 -16.67 -5.67 22.03
CA ASP A 42 -16.17 -4.36 21.63
C ASP A 42 -15.93 -4.32 20.10
N LEU A 43 -14.75 -4.77 19.68
CA LEU A 43 -14.32 -4.76 18.28
C LEU A 43 -15.08 -5.81 17.44
N GLY A 44 -15.43 -6.95 18.03
CA GLY A 44 -16.21 -7.97 17.32
C GLY A 44 -17.57 -7.45 16.86
N GLU A 45 -18.31 -6.78 17.75
CA GLU A 45 -19.63 -6.21 17.44
C GLU A 45 -19.54 -5.13 16.35
N SER A 46 -18.49 -4.30 16.32
CA SER A 46 -18.33 -3.30 15.26
C SER A 46 -17.99 -3.91 13.89
N LEU A 47 -17.35 -5.08 13.86
CA LEU A 47 -16.90 -5.76 12.64
C LEU A 47 -17.97 -6.67 12.01
N TRP A 48 -18.72 -7.41 12.84
CA TRP A 48 -19.69 -8.41 12.38
C TRP A 48 -20.96 -8.49 13.25
N GLY A 49 -21.18 -7.48 14.09
CA GLY A 49 -22.41 -7.34 14.86
C GLY A 49 -23.62 -7.05 14.00
N ARG A 50 -24.77 -6.88 14.64
CA ARG A 50 -26.06 -6.74 13.94
C ARG A 50 -26.11 -5.50 13.04
N ASP A 51 -25.47 -4.42 13.48
CA ASP A 51 -25.50 -3.13 12.80
C ASP A 51 -24.27 -2.90 11.89
N ALA A 52 -23.44 -3.94 11.71
CA ALA A 52 -22.27 -3.86 10.84
C ALA A 52 -22.70 -3.56 9.38
N PRO A 53 -22.16 -2.49 8.75
CA PRO A 53 -22.49 -2.16 7.37
C PRO A 53 -22.19 -3.32 6.43
N SER A 54 -23.15 -3.64 5.54
CA SER A 54 -22.98 -4.70 4.55
C SER A 54 -23.11 -4.15 3.13
N VAL A 55 -22.24 -4.63 2.25
CA VAL A 55 -22.24 -4.32 0.83
C VAL A 55 -22.41 -5.62 0.05
N ARG A 56 -23.28 -5.60 -0.97
CA ARG A 56 -23.47 -6.75 -1.87
C ARG A 56 -22.13 -7.09 -2.53
N ILE A 57 -21.84 -8.38 -2.64
CA ILE A 57 -20.56 -8.85 -3.17
C ILE A 57 -20.24 -8.26 -4.55
N THR A 58 -21.25 -8.10 -5.41
CA THR A 58 -21.14 -7.53 -6.77
C THR A 58 -20.92 -6.02 -6.81
N GLN A 59 -20.90 -5.34 -5.66
CA GLN A 59 -20.75 -3.89 -5.52
C GLN A 59 -19.54 -3.51 -4.65
N ARG A 60 -18.73 -4.50 -4.27
CA ARG A 60 -17.55 -4.29 -3.43
C ARG A 60 -16.45 -3.61 -4.23
N LYS A 61 -15.88 -2.58 -3.63
CA LYS A 61 -14.79 -1.79 -4.19
C LYS A 61 -13.61 -1.73 -3.24
N TRP A 62 -12.40 -1.66 -3.79
CA TRP A 62 -11.18 -1.60 -3.00
C TRP A 62 -11.13 -0.38 -2.07
N ASN A 63 -11.63 0.78 -2.51
CA ASN A 63 -11.72 1.96 -1.67
C ASN A 63 -12.57 1.77 -0.40
N GLN A 64 -13.56 0.87 -0.41
CA GLN A 64 -14.38 0.57 0.76
C GLN A 64 -13.55 -0.16 1.82
N TYR A 65 -12.74 -1.14 1.41
CA TYR A 65 -11.81 -1.83 2.31
C TYR A 65 -10.76 -0.88 2.87
N ILE A 66 -10.25 0.03 2.04
CA ILE A 66 -9.27 1.03 2.47
C ILE A 66 -9.88 1.99 3.49
N ALA A 67 -11.09 2.49 3.23
CA ALA A 67 -11.80 3.37 4.16
C ALA A 67 -12.07 2.70 5.51
N VAL A 68 -12.51 1.44 5.50
CA VAL A 68 -12.70 0.65 6.73
C VAL A 68 -11.37 0.45 7.46
N ALA A 69 -10.30 0.08 6.75
CA ALA A 69 -8.98 -0.09 7.35
C ALA A 69 -8.48 1.20 8.00
N MET A 70 -8.63 2.35 7.32
CA MET A 70 -8.23 3.65 7.86
C MET A 70 -9.03 4.01 9.11
N LYS A 71 -10.36 3.84 9.07
CA LYS A 71 -11.22 4.06 10.23
C LYS A 71 -10.81 3.20 11.41
N LEU A 72 -10.56 1.90 11.20
CA LEU A 72 -10.13 1.00 12.26
C LEU A 72 -8.75 1.37 12.83
N ILE A 73 -7.83 1.86 12.00
CA ILE A 73 -6.52 2.37 12.45
C ILE A 73 -6.68 3.64 13.29
N GLU A 74 -7.61 4.52 12.93
CA GLU A 74 -7.87 5.75 13.68
C GLU A 74 -8.57 5.49 15.02
N GLU A 75 -9.46 4.50 15.07
CA GLU A 75 -10.34 4.25 16.22
C GLU A 75 -9.80 3.18 17.21
N ASP A 76 -8.91 2.28 16.79
CA ASP A 76 -8.40 1.18 17.64
C ASP A 76 -6.87 1.11 17.69
N GLU A 77 -6.32 1.31 18.90
CA GLU A 77 -4.86 1.36 19.11
C GLU A 77 -4.14 0.05 18.77
N ALA A 78 -4.77 -1.10 19.02
CA ALA A 78 -4.17 -2.40 18.71
C ALA A 78 -4.12 -2.61 17.20
N ILE A 79 -5.19 -2.22 16.48
CA ILE A 79 -5.20 -2.26 15.01
C ILE A 79 -4.17 -1.30 14.41
N ALA A 80 -4.06 -0.08 14.96
CA ALA A 80 -3.01 0.86 14.59
C ALA A 80 -1.60 0.27 14.79
N GLY A 81 -1.39 -0.43 15.90
CA GLY A 81 -0.15 -1.16 16.20
C GLY A 81 0.17 -2.23 15.16
N HIS A 82 -0.81 -3.05 14.79
CA HIS A 82 -0.65 -4.08 13.75
C HIS A 82 -0.30 -3.48 12.39
N ALA A 83 -1.00 -2.42 11.97
CA ALA A 83 -0.72 -1.72 10.72
C ALA A 83 0.71 -1.15 10.69
N ARG A 84 1.10 -0.44 11.76
CA ARG A 84 2.43 0.16 11.89
C ARG A 84 3.53 -0.90 11.85
N HIS A 85 3.36 -2.00 12.58
CA HIS A 85 4.31 -3.10 12.58
C HIS A 85 4.48 -3.71 11.19
N GLN A 86 3.37 -3.94 10.48
CA GLN A 86 3.40 -4.50 9.13
C GLN A 86 4.09 -3.57 8.11
N VAL A 87 3.84 -2.26 8.19
CA VAL A 87 4.53 -1.26 7.36
C VAL A 87 6.04 -1.24 7.67
N GLU A 88 6.42 -1.29 8.93
CA GLU A 88 7.83 -1.29 9.34
C GLU A 88 8.56 -2.57 8.87
N GLU A 89 7.94 -3.74 8.99
CA GLU A 89 8.52 -4.99 8.49
C GLU A 89 8.64 -4.99 6.96
N ARG A 90 7.67 -4.40 6.24
CA ARG A 90 7.76 -4.19 4.80
C ARG A 90 8.91 -3.27 4.44
N ARG A 91 9.08 -2.17 5.17
CA ARG A 91 10.19 -1.22 4.96
C ARG A 91 11.53 -1.93 5.14
N LYS A 92 11.71 -2.68 6.22
CA LYS A 92 12.92 -3.49 6.45
C LYS A 92 13.15 -4.52 5.34
N HIS A 93 12.10 -5.22 4.92
CA HIS A 93 12.20 -6.21 3.85
C HIS A 93 12.60 -5.55 2.52
N PHE A 94 11.93 -4.45 2.16
CA PHE A 94 12.22 -3.67 0.97
C PHE A 94 13.69 -3.25 0.95
N TRP A 95 14.20 -2.66 2.02
CA TRP A 95 15.61 -2.25 2.11
C TRP A 95 16.59 -3.41 2.00
N ARG A 96 16.22 -4.61 2.47
CA ARG A 96 17.05 -5.81 2.33
C ARG A 96 17.07 -6.32 0.89
N THR A 97 15.95 -6.26 0.17
CA THR A 97 15.80 -6.86 -1.16
C THR A 97 16.09 -5.91 -2.31
N LEU A 98 15.83 -4.62 -2.12
CA LEU A 98 16.07 -3.55 -3.07
C LEU A 98 16.80 -2.42 -2.33
N PRO A 99 18.14 -2.50 -2.22
CA PRO A 99 18.89 -1.47 -1.53
C PRO A 99 18.69 -0.12 -2.23
N PRO A 100 18.83 1.01 -1.51
CA PRO A 100 18.63 2.35 -2.06
C PRO A 100 19.40 2.59 -3.37
N SER A 101 20.62 2.04 -3.49
CA SER A 101 21.43 2.12 -4.72
C SER A 101 20.80 1.45 -5.93
N SER A 102 20.10 0.32 -5.73
CA SER A 102 19.37 -0.36 -6.81
C SER A 102 18.13 0.42 -7.23
N PHE A 103 17.42 1.02 -6.27
CA PHE A 103 16.30 1.92 -6.55
C PHE A 103 16.77 3.14 -7.37
N LEU A 104 17.87 3.79 -6.97
CA LEU A 104 18.45 4.90 -7.72
C LEU A 104 18.85 4.51 -9.15
N ALA A 105 19.44 3.32 -9.34
CA ALA A 105 19.84 2.85 -10.65
C ALA A 105 18.62 2.63 -11.57
N VAL A 106 17.52 2.07 -11.04
CA VAL A 106 16.27 1.89 -11.78
C VAL A 106 15.64 3.24 -12.11
N ASN A 107 15.50 4.14 -11.15
CA ASN A 107 14.93 5.47 -11.40
C ASN A 107 15.76 6.28 -12.40
N ARG A 108 17.10 6.19 -12.34
CA ARG A 108 17.97 6.84 -13.32
C ARG A 108 17.72 6.30 -14.71
N ARG A 109 17.52 4.99 -14.85
CA ARG A 109 17.16 4.38 -16.14
C ARG A 109 15.80 4.86 -16.64
N GLU A 110 14.78 4.90 -15.79
CA GLU A 110 13.46 5.42 -16.16
C GLU A 110 13.51 6.91 -16.55
N TRP A 111 14.35 7.71 -15.86
CA TRP A 111 14.60 9.10 -16.21
C TRP A 111 15.19 9.23 -17.62
N GLU A 112 16.12 8.37 -18.00
CA GLU A 112 16.70 8.34 -19.34
C GLU A 112 15.68 7.92 -20.41
N GLU A 113 14.88 6.90 -20.10
CA GLU A 113 13.80 6.42 -20.95
C GLU A 113 12.76 7.52 -21.21
N LEU A 114 12.44 8.34 -20.21
CA LEU A 114 11.57 9.50 -20.37
C LEU A 114 12.14 10.52 -21.37
N HIS A 115 13.43 10.86 -21.30
CA HIS A 115 14.05 11.77 -22.28
C HIS A 115 13.99 11.20 -23.70
N GLN A 116 14.26 9.90 -23.84
CA GLN A 116 14.16 9.23 -25.12
C GLN A 116 12.73 9.27 -25.67
N GLN A 117 11.73 9.02 -24.82
CA GLN A 117 10.32 9.09 -25.21
C GLN A 117 9.94 10.51 -25.66
N LEU A 118 10.36 11.54 -24.92
CA LEU A 118 10.12 12.94 -25.28
C LEU A 118 10.83 13.34 -26.58
N ASN A 119 11.97 12.73 -26.89
CA ASN A 119 12.71 12.92 -28.13
C ASN A 119 12.24 12.00 -29.28
N GLY A 120 10.96 11.62 -29.27
CA GLY A 120 10.38 10.78 -30.33
C GLY A 120 10.99 9.38 -30.43
N GLY A 121 11.41 8.82 -29.30
CA GLY A 121 12.04 7.50 -29.21
C GLY A 121 13.54 7.48 -29.54
N ARG A 122 14.16 8.63 -29.82
CA ARG A 122 15.60 8.71 -30.12
C ARG A 122 16.42 8.94 -28.85
N PRO A 123 17.52 8.19 -28.63
CA PRO A 123 18.39 8.43 -27.48
C PRO A 123 18.87 9.89 -27.42
N VAL A 124 18.79 10.49 -26.23
CA VAL A 124 19.28 11.84 -25.95
C VAL A 124 20.67 11.72 -25.31
N PRO A 125 21.72 12.40 -25.81
CA PRO A 125 23.04 12.44 -25.17
C PRO A 125 22.96 12.93 -23.72
N LYS A 126 23.81 12.40 -22.82
CA LYS A 126 23.77 12.69 -21.38
C LYS A 126 23.87 14.17 -21.05
N GLU A 127 24.66 14.89 -21.84
CA GLU A 127 24.95 16.31 -21.69
C GLU A 127 23.75 17.19 -22.07
N GLN A 128 22.77 16.61 -22.78
CA GLN A 128 21.53 17.25 -23.21
C GLN A 128 20.31 16.78 -22.40
N GLN A 129 20.50 15.81 -21.50
CA GLN A 129 19.44 15.37 -20.59
C GLN A 129 19.31 16.38 -19.44
N LEU A 130 18.11 16.47 -18.86
CA LEU A 130 17.93 17.19 -17.62
C LEU A 130 18.69 16.48 -16.50
N PRO A 131 19.29 17.23 -15.56
CA PRO A 131 20.03 16.64 -14.45
C PRO A 131 19.12 15.71 -13.64
N TYR A 132 19.68 14.58 -13.21
CA TYR A 132 18.97 13.67 -12.32
C TYR A 132 19.07 14.20 -10.90
N PHE A 133 17.96 14.59 -10.28
CA PHE A 133 17.97 15.33 -9.01
C PHE A 133 17.97 14.44 -7.76
N PHE A 134 17.88 13.12 -7.92
CA PHE A 134 17.80 12.17 -6.82
C PHE A 134 19.14 11.47 -6.56
N GLU A 135 20.28 12.11 -6.87
CA GLU A 135 21.61 11.49 -6.66
C GLU A 135 21.93 11.25 -5.19
N GLU A 136 21.42 12.12 -4.32
CA GLU A 136 21.54 12.02 -2.88
C GLU A 136 20.26 11.40 -2.33
N ILE A 137 20.38 10.22 -1.73
CA ILE A 137 19.31 9.67 -0.89
C ILE A 137 19.37 10.49 0.41
N PRO A 138 18.32 11.23 0.77
CA PRO A 138 18.33 11.95 2.02
C PRO A 138 18.30 10.95 3.19
N ASP A 139 18.99 11.29 4.29
CA ASP A 139 19.29 10.42 5.46
C ASP A 139 18.08 9.79 6.17
N TRP A 140 16.85 10.01 5.70
CA TRP A 140 15.62 9.44 6.26
C TRP A 140 15.22 8.07 5.66
N CYS A 141 16.11 7.42 4.89
CA CYS A 141 15.98 6.01 4.52
C CYS A 141 16.30 5.06 5.68
#